data_AF-A0A7W6J6I1-F1
#
_entry.id   AF-A0A7W6J6I1-F1
#
_cell.length_a   1.000
_cell.length_b   1.000
_cell.length_c   1.000
_cell.angle_alpha   90.00
_cell.angle_beta   90.00
_cell.angle_gamma   90.00
#
_symmetry.space_group_name_H-M   'P 1'
#
loop_
_entity.id
_entity.type
_entity.pdbx_description
1 polymer ?
#
loop_
_entity_poly.entity_id
_entity_poly.type
_entity_poly.pdbx_seq_one_letter_code
_entity_poly.pdbx_strand_id
1 'polypeptide(L)'
;MLNDRERAATVEAAARLHRHLRIDLTNLSPASEDYTAVHRLADAVVVAIRSLTGEDPEWMRPAPAHLLPASAEKAEADVAGAFSPGEQGALRRQAS
;
A
#
# COMPACT_ATOMS: atom_id res chain seq x y z
N MET A 1 -27.92 3.60 -22.71
CA MET A 1 -27.14 4.42 -21.76
C MET A 1 -27.62 4.07 -20.36
N LEU A 2 -26.72 3.91 -19.40
CA LEU A 2 -27.08 3.74 -17.98
C LEU A 2 -27.65 5.06 -17.44
N ASN A 3 -28.75 4.99 -16.69
CA ASN A 3 -29.20 6.14 -15.92
C ASN A 3 -28.29 6.37 -14.69
N ASP A 4 -28.44 7.51 -14.02
CA ASP A 4 -27.53 7.89 -12.93
C ASP A 4 -27.57 6.92 -11.74
N ARG A 5 -28.75 6.34 -11.46
CA ARG A 5 -28.92 5.35 -10.39
C ARG A 5 -28.22 4.04 -10.74
N GLU A 6 -28.38 3.56 -11.97
CA GLU A 6 -27.73 2.34 -12.46
C GLU A 6 -26.22 2.53 -12.54
N ARG A 7 -25.76 3.71 -12.97
CA ARG A 7 -24.34 4.07 -12.97
C ARG A 7 -23.77 4.03 -11.55
N ALA A 8 -24.45 4.65 -10.59
CA ALA A 8 -24.02 4.64 -9.19
C ALA A 8 -23.96 3.22 -8.60
N ALA A 9 -25.00 2.41 -8.83
CA ALA A 9 -25.02 1.01 -8.42
C ALA A 9 -23.89 0.19 -9.05
N THR A 10 -23.59 0.46 -10.33
CA THR A 10 -22.48 -0.19 -11.06
C THR A 10 -21.13 0.18 -10.45
N VAL A 11 -20.90 1.46 -10.14
CA VAL A 11 -19.67 1.95 -9.51
C VAL A 11 -19.51 1.33 -8.11
N GLU A 12 -20.57 1.24 -7.32
CA GLU A 12 -20.52 0.61 -6.01
C GLU A 12 -20.20 -0.89 -6.09
N ALA A 13 -20.81 -1.60 -7.05
CA ALA A 13 -20.53 -3.01 -7.30
C ALA A 13 -19.06 -3.22 -7.72
N ALA A 14 -18.55 -2.39 -8.64
CA ALA A 14 -17.16 -2.40 -9.07
C ALA A 14 -16.20 -2.14 -7.90
N ALA A 15 -16.48 -1.14 -7.06
CA ALA A 15 -15.69 -0.85 -5.87
C ALA A 15 -15.66 -2.02 -4.87
N ARG A 16 -16.80 -2.69 -4.68
CA ARG A 16 -16.89 -3.90 -3.83
C ARG A 16 -16.05 -5.04 -4.38
N LEU A 17 -16.11 -5.28 -5.70
CA LEU A 17 -15.29 -6.29 -6.37
C LEU A 17 -13.80 -5.98 -6.23
N HIS A 18 -13.37 -4.74 -6.47
CA HIS A 18 -11.98 -4.33 -6.29
C HIS A 18 -11.47 -4.61 -4.86
N ARG A 19 -12.28 -4.31 -3.83
CA ARG A 19 -11.92 -4.64 -2.44
C ARG A 19 -11.74 -6.13 -2.21
N HIS A 20 -12.56 -6.97 -2.83
CA HIS A 20 -12.43 -8.43 -2.73
C HIS A 20 -11.15 -8.93 -3.41
N LEU A 21 -10.89 -8.51 -4.64
CA LEU A 21 -9.67 -8.87 -5.39
C LEU A 21 -8.39 -8.44 -4.66
N ARG A 22 -8.42 -7.29 -3.98
CA ARG A 22 -7.30 -6.83 -3.14
C ARG A 22 -6.99 -7.78 -1.99
N ILE A 23 -8.00 -8.44 -1.39
CA ILE A 23 -7.80 -9.45 -0.36
C ILE A 23 -7.20 -10.70 -0.99
N ASP A 24 -7.71 -11.16 -2.14
CA ASP A 24 -7.17 -12.33 -2.83
C ASP A 24 -5.69 -12.17 -3.19
N LEU A 25 -5.30 -10.99 -3.67
CA LEU A 25 -3.91 -10.65 -3.96
C LEU A 25 -2.97 -10.78 -2.75
N THR A 26 -3.47 -10.66 -1.51
CA THR A 26 -2.64 -10.87 -0.31
C THR A 26 -2.39 -12.34 0.00
N ASN A 27 -3.22 -13.24 -0.55
CA ASN A 27 -3.10 -14.67 -0.37
C ASN A 27 -2.31 -15.36 -1.50
N LEU A 28 -2.07 -14.64 -2.61
CA LEU A 28 -1.39 -15.17 -3.79
C LEU A 28 0.09 -14.82 -3.78
N SER A 29 0.90 -15.74 -4.30
CA SER A 29 2.33 -15.47 -4.54
C SER A 29 2.50 -14.44 -5.65
N PRO A 30 3.26 -13.35 -5.46
CA PRO A 30 3.48 -12.36 -6.52
C PRO A 30 4.12 -12.92 -7.81
N ALA A 31 4.78 -14.08 -7.73
CA ALA A 31 5.39 -14.74 -8.87
C ALA A 31 4.43 -15.68 -9.62
N SER A 32 3.19 -15.87 -9.13
CA SER A 32 2.23 -16.78 -9.78
C SER A 32 1.47 -16.11 -10.92
N GLU A 33 1.05 -16.92 -11.88
CA GLU A 33 0.15 -16.48 -12.96
C GLU A 33 -1.20 -16.03 -12.41
N ASP A 34 -1.70 -16.70 -11.35
CA ASP A 34 -2.94 -16.32 -10.67
C ASP A 34 -2.87 -14.90 -10.10
N TYR A 35 -1.76 -14.54 -9.45
CA TYR A 35 -1.55 -13.18 -8.96
C TYR A 35 -1.61 -12.17 -10.10
N THR A 36 -0.93 -12.48 -11.21
CA THR A 36 -0.92 -11.62 -12.40
C THR A 36 -2.32 -11.46 -12.99
N ALA A 37 -3.12 -12.53 -13.04
CA ALA A 37 -4.49 -12.50 -13.55
C ALA A 37 -5.41 -11.68 -12.65
N VAL A 38 -5.38 -11.89 -11.33
CA VAL A 38 -6.19 -11.15 -10.36
C VAL A 38 -5.78 -9.68 -10.33
N HIS A 39 -4.50 -9.36 -10.44
CA HIS A 39 -4.01 -7.99 -10.50
C HIS A 39 -4.54 -7.26 -11.74
N ARG A 40 -4.46 -7.89 -12.92
CA ARG A 40 -5.02 -7.33 -14.16
C ARG A 40 -6.54 -7.10 -14.06
N LEU A 41 -7.26 -8.01 -13.41
CA LEU A 41 -8.69 -7.83 -13.18
C LEU A 41 -8.97 -6.63 -12.26
N ALA A 42 -8.18 -6.46 -11.20
CA ALA A 42 -8.29 -5.29 -10.32
C ALA A 42 -8.05 -3.97 -11.08
N ASP A 43 -7.03 -3.93 -11.95
CA ASP A 43 -6.76 -2.77 -12.80
C ASP A 43 -7.92 -2.49 -13.79
N ALA A 44 -8.50 -3.52 -14.39
CA ALA A 44 -9.64 -3.38 -15.29
C ALA A 44 -10.88 -2.78 -14.57
N VAL A 45 -11.09 -3.14 -13.30
CA VAL A 45 -12.17 -2.56 -12.48
C VAL A 45 -11.94 -1.06 -12.25
N VAL A 46 -10.70 -0.63 -12.01
CA VAL A 46 -10.34 0.80 -11.91
C VAL A 46 -10.66 1.54 -13.20
N VAL A 47 -10.28 0.97 -14.35
CA VAL A 47 -10.57 1.55 -15.67
C VAL A 47 -12.08 1.66 -15.91
N ALA A 48 -12.86 0.67 -15.49
CA ALA A 48 -14.31 0.69 -15.61
C ALA A 48 -14.94 1.82 -14.78
N ILE A 49 -14.49 2.01 -13.52
CA ILE A 49 -14.97 3.10 -12.67
C ILE A 49 -14.64 4.46 -13.32
N ARG A 50 -13.38 4.67 -13.73
CA ARG A 50 -12.97 5.91 -14.42
C ARG A 50 -13.80 6.19 -15.67
N SER A 51 -14.12 5.15 -16.44
CA SER A 51 -14.93 5.29 -17.65
C SER A 51 -16.39 5.66 -17.35
N LEU A 52 -16.92 5.25 -16.20
CA LEU A 52 -18.29 5.55 -15.79
C LEU A 52 -18.42 6.92 -15.12
N THR A 53 -17.43 7.35 -14.34
CA THR A 53 -17.48 8.56 -13.52
C THR A 53 -16.70 9.74 -14.09
N GLY A 54 -15.69 9.48 -14.93
CA GLY A 54 -14.70 10.48 -15.35
C GLY A 54 -13.63 10.79 -14.30
N GLU A 55 -13.66 10.10 -13.15
CA GLU A 55 -12.78 10.39 -12.00
C GLU A 55 -12.06 9.13 -11.51
N ASP A 56 -10.96 9.34 -10.79
CA ASP A 56 -10.27 8.29 -10.05
C ASP A 56 -11.12 7.71 -8.90
N PRO A 57 -11.07 6.39 -8.65
CA PRO A 57 -11.67 5.79 -7.47
C PRO A 57 -11.18 6.45 -6.17
N GLU A 58 -12.05 6.47 -5.14
CA GLU A 58 -11.75 7.12 -3.85
C GLU A 58 -10.44 6.67 -3.20
N TRP A 59 -10.10 5.39 -3.28
CA TRP A 59 -8.88 4.83 -2.68
C TRP A 59 -7.60 5.16 -3.44
N MET A 60 -7.71 5.71 -4.66
CA MET A 60 -6.57 6.19 -5.44
C MET A 60 -6.36 7.70 -5.27
N ARG A 61 -7.34 8.40 -4.71
CA ARG A 61 -7.21 9.83 -4.44
C ARG A 61 -6.23 10.02 -3.27
N PRO A 62 -5.21 10.87 -3.41
CA PRO A 62 -4.28 11.14 -2.34
C PRO A 62 -5.04 11.67 -1.11
N ALA A 63 -4.64 11.22 0.07
CA ALA A 63 -5.16 11.79 1.31
C ALA A 63 -4.93 13.31 1.29
N PRO A 64 -5.93 14.12 1.71
CA PRO A 64 -5.76 15.56 1.77
C PRO A 64 -4.50 15.94 2.54
N ALA A 65 -3.66 16.81 1.98
CA ALA A 65 -2.37 17.20 2.56
C ALA A 65 -2.48 17.75 4.00
N HIS A 66 -3.65 18.25 4.41
CA HIS A 66 -3.92 18.75 5.76
C HIS A 66 -4.17 17.65 6.81
N LEU A 67 -4.28 16.37 6.39
CA LEU A 67 -4.44 15.21 7.28
C LEU A 67 -3.13 14.45 7.49
N LEU A 68 -2.03 14.85 6.86
CA LEU A 68 -0.71 14.30 7.17
C LEU A 68 -0.27 14.86 8.52
N PRO A 69 0.02 14.01 9.53
CA PRO A 69 0.59 14.51 10.77
C PRO A 69 1.93 15.18 10.47
N ALA A 70 2.16 16.35 11.07
CA ALA A 70 3.40 17.13 11.00
C ALA A 70 4.61 16.43 11.68
N SER A 71 4.73 15.10 11.56
CA SER A 71 5.72 14.27 12.26
C SER A 71 6.81 13.70 11.36
N ALA A 72 6.89 14.10 10.09
CA ALA A 72 8.00 13.69 9.22
C ALA A 72 9.29 14.51 9.44
N GLU A 73 9.26 15.64 10.16
CA GLU A 73 10.41 16.57 10.24
C GLU A 73 11.31 16.42 11.49
N LYS A 74 11.16 15.35 12.29
CA LYS A 74 11.96 15.23 13.54
C LYS A 74 12.48 13.84 13.88
N ALA A 75 12.87 13.05 12.88
CA ALA A 75 13.52 11.75 13.09
C ALA A 75 15.06 11.76 12.92
N GLU A 76 15.65 12.82 12.34
CA GLU A 76 17.10 12.82 12.05
C GLU A 76 17.99 13.43 13.15
N ALA A 77 17.41 13.91 14.27
CA ALA A 77 18.18 14.58 15.32
C ALA A 77 18.59 13.70 16.52
N ASP A 78 18.06 12.48 16.65
CA ASP A 78 18.28 11.65 17.86
C ASP A 78 19.28 10.49 17.67
N VAL A 79 19.62 10.12 16.43
CA VAL A 79 20.62 9.06 16.12
C VAL A 79 22.04 9.64 16.03
N ALA A 80 22.40 10.53 16.96
CA ALA A 80 23.76 11.04 17.09
C ALA A 80 24.33 10.92 18.52
N GLY A 81 23.56 10.37 19.47
CA GLY A 81 23.91 10.41 20.90
C GLY A 81 24.28 9.10 21.59
N ALA A 82 24.13 7.93 20.97
CA ALA A 82 24.26 6.66 21.68
C ALA A 82 25.17 5.64 20.95
N PHE A 83 26.44 5.99 20.78
CA PHE A 83 27.49 5.00 20.51
C PHE A 83 28.76 5.41 21.26
N SER A 84 28.89 4.95 22.50
CA SER A 84 30.19 4.93 23.21
C SER A 84 30.99 3.71 22.71
N PRO A 85 32.13 3.88 22.03
CA PRO A 85 32.99 2.78 21.62
C PRO A 85 34.10 2.60 22.66
N GLY A 86 33.99 1.57 23.50
CA GLY A 86 35.07 1.22 24.40
C GLY A 86 34.64 0.25 25.46
N GLU A 87 34.71 -1.05 25.14
CA GLU A 87 35.11 -2.14 26.05
C GLU A 87 34.68 -3.48 25.46
N GLN A 88 35.35 -3.93 24.39
CA GLN A 88 35.43 -5.38 24.09
C GLN A 88 36.80 -5.69 23.46
N GLY A 89 37.66 -6.36 24.22
CA GLY A 89 38.87 -6.95 23.65
C GLY A 89 39.96 -7.31 24.66
N ALA A 90 39.77 -8.35 25.49
CA ALA A 90 40.87 -9.19 25.97
C ALA A 90 40.37 -10.45 26.70
N LEU A 91 39.93 -11.46 25.96
CA LEU A 91 39.88 -12.85 26.44
C LEU A 91 40.51 -13.75 25.38
N ARG A 92 41.47 -14.58 25.82
CA ARG A 92 42.34 -15.57 25.11
C ARG A 92 43.74 -15.03 24.74
N ARG A 93 44.88 -15.63 25.12
CA ARG A 93 45.29 -17.00 25.55
C ARG A 93 46.51 -16.86 26.50
N GLN A 94 46.78 -17.74 27.47
CA GLN A 94 47.58 -19.00 27.43
C GLN A 94 47.59 -19.51 28.90
N ALA A 95 47.37 -20.78 29.29
CA ALA A 95 48.04 -22.03 28.94
C ALA A 95 49.57 -22.01 29.12
N SER A 96 50.04 -22.10 30.37
CA SER A 96 51.09 -23.03 30.86
C SER A 96 51.26 -22.92 32.35
#